data_AF-A0A524KRN5-F1
#
_entry.id   AF-A0A524KRN5-F1
#
_cell.length_a   1.000
_cell.length_b   1.000
_cell.length_c   1.000
_cell.angle_alpha   90.00
_cell.angle_beta   90.00
_cell.angle_gamma   90.00
#
_symmetry.space_group_name_H-M   'P 1'
#
loop_
_entity.id
_entity.type
_entity.pdbx_description
1 polymer ?
#
loop_
_entity_poly.entity_id
_entity_poly.type
_entity_poly.pdbx_seq_one_letter_code
_entity_poly.pdbx_strand_id
1 'polypeptide(L)'
;MRRLILAWTTLGVALTLLAGCGTKGTLKPNTPPDTRIFVQGPVDTVNHNIHLYWFGTDVDGTVRGFEIRLLDSLPVALADTGWV
;
A
#
# COMPACT_ATOMS: atom_id res chain seq x y z
N MET A 1 49.78 -22.71 27.19
CA MET A 1 49.56 -22.66 25.73
C MET A 1 48.14 -23.07 25.32
N ARG A 2 47.62 -24.24 25.73
CA ARG A 2 46.27 -24.73 25.35
C ARG A 2 45.09 -23.82 25.75
N ARG A 3 45.17 -23.12 26.89
CA ARG A 3 44.14 -22.14 27.34
C ARG A 3 44.14 -20.84 26.51
N LEU A 4 45.29 -20.44 25.99
CA LEU A 4 45.41 -19.26 25.12
C LEU A 4 44.78 -19.56 23.76
N ILE A 5 45.04 -20.74 23.19
CA ILE A 5 44.47 -21.18 21.90
C ILE A 5 42.94 -21.26 21.97
N LEU A 6 42.38 -21.71 23.10
CA LEU A 6 40.93 -21.76 23.31
C LEU A 6 40.30 -20.36 23.39
N ALA A 7 40.98 -19.41 24.05
CA ALA A 7 40.51 -18.02 24.14
C ALA A 7 40.52 -17.31 22.78
N TRP A 8 41.57 -17.51 21.97
CA TRP A 8 41.66 -16.93 20.63
C TRP A 8 40.62 -17.51 19.66
N THR A 9 40.33 -18.82 19.77
CA THR A 9 39.30 -19.46 18.94
C THR A 9 37.89 -18.98 19.33
N THR A 10 37.59 -18.85 20.63
CA THR A 10 36.30 -18.29 21.06
C THR A 10 36.11 -16.83 20.64
N LEU A 11 37.17 -16.03 20.68
CA LEU A 11 37.11 -14.61 20.28
C LEU A 11 36.92 -14.47 18.77
N GLY A 12 37.58 -15.31 17.96
CA GLY A 12 37.41 -15.33 16.51
C GLY A 12 35.99 -15.74 16.08
N VAL A 13 35.40 -16.72 16.77
CA VAL A 13 33.99 -17.13 16.50
C VAL A 13 33.02 -16.02 16.91
N ALA A 14 33.25 -15.34 18.03
CA ALA A 14 32.41 -14.22 18.44
C ALA A 14 32.45 -13.05 17.45
N LEU A 15 33.64 -12.71 16.91
CA LEU A 15 33.76 -11.64 15.91
C LEU A 15 33.09 -11.97 14.57
N THR A 16 33.13 -13.23 14.14
CA THR A 16 32.50 -13.64 12.87
C THR A 16 30.98 -13.65 12.95
N LEU A 17 30.40 -13.97 14.11
CA LEU A 17 28.95 -13.89 14.34
C LEU A 17 28.42 -12.44 14.33
N LEU A 18 29.26 -11.46 14.64
CA LEU A 18 28.89 -10.03 14.63
C LEU A 18 29.02 -9.38 13.23
N ALA A 19 29.78 -9.98 12.32
CA ALA A 19 30.02 -9.43 10.98
C ALA A 19 28.83 -9.59 10.01
N GLY A 20 27.82 -10.40 10.35
CA GLY A 20 26.65 -10.66 9.51
C GLY A 20 25.48 -9.68 9.70
N CYS A 21 25.54 -8.78 10.69
CA CYS A 21 24.46 -7.83 10.97
C CYS A 21 24.61 -6.57 10.09
N GLY A 22 24.43 -6.74 8.79
CA GLY A 22 24.57 -5.70 7.79
C GLY A 22 23.38 -5.64 6.85
N THR A 23 22.19 -5.32 7.37
CA THR A 23 21.06 -4.99 6.50
C THR A 23 21.06 -3.49 6.27
N LYS A 24 21.49 -3.06 5.08
CA LYS A 24 21.16 -1.71 4.61
C LYS A 24 20.40 -1.83 3.30
N GLY A 25 19.12 -2.17 3.43
CA GLY A 25 18.17 -1.77 2.39
C GLY A 25 18.30 -0.28 2.17
N THR A 26 18.44 0.15 0.93
CA THR A 26 18.45 1.58 0.60
C THR A 26 17.04 2.13 0.79
N LEU A 27 16.94 3.31 1.43
CA LEU A 27 15.67 4.02 1.49
C LEU A 27 15.23 4.32 0.06
N LYS A 28 14.04 3.85 -0.31
CA LYS A 28 13.41 4.18 -1.59
C LYS A 28 12.52 5.41 -1.41
N PRO A 29 12.41 6.28 -2.42
CA PRO A 29 11.38 7.32 -2.43
C PRO A 29 9.99 6.71 -2.27
N ASN A 30 9.11 7.45 -1.59
CA ASN A 30 7.70 7.05 -1.46
C ASN A 30 7.00 7.04 -2.82
N THR A 31 6.23 6.00 -3.09
CA THR A 31 5.44 5.86 -4.31
C THR A 31 3.97 6.14 -3.98
N PRO A 32 3.22 6.88 -4.83
CA PRO A 32 1.78 7.01 -4.63
C PRO A 32 1.08 5.66 -4.85
N PRO A 33 -0.03 5.38 -4.14
CA PRO A 33 -0.83 4.17 -4.39
C PRO A 33 -1.37 4.13 -5.82
N ASP A 34 -1.40 2.95 -6.44
CA ASP A 34 -2.15 2.70 -7.67
C ASP A 34 -3.61 2.46 -7.31
N THR A 35 -4.52 3.29 -7.82
CA THR A 35 -5.95 3.22 -7.53
C THR A 35 -6.76 3.25 -8.81
N ARG A 36 -7.84 2.46 -8.85
CA ARG A 36 -8.76 2.38 -9.98
C ARG A 36 -10.19 2.45 -9.50
N ILE A 37 -11.00 3.25 -10.20
CA ILE A 37 -12.45 3.27 -10.08
C ILE A 37 -13.06 2.75 -11.38
N PHE A 38 -14.08 1.91 -11.26
CA PHE A 38 -14.75 1.35 -12.43
C PHE A 38 -16.23 1.09 -12.17
N VAL A 39 -16.98 1.05 -13.27
CA VAL A 39 -18.39 0.66 -13.31
C VAL A 39 -18.46 -0.67 -14.05
N GLN A 40 -19.28 -1.59 -13.55
CA GLN A 40 -19.54 -2.86 -14.22
C GLN A 40 -21.05 -3.04 -14.36
N GLY A 41 -21.52 -3.21 -15.60
CA GLY A 41 -22.92 -3.45 -15.90
C GLY A 41 -23.33 -2.94 -17.28
N PRO A 42 -24.59 -3.17 -17.70
CA PRO A 42 -25.16 -2.56 -18.88
C PRO A 42 -25.11 -1.04 -18.77
N VAL A 43 -24.66 -0.38 -19.83
CA VAL A 43 -24.73 1.09 -19.91
C VAL A 43 -26.10 1.43 -20.49
N ASP A 44 -26.96 2.01 -19.67
CA ASP A 44 -28.28 2.52 -20.08
C ASP A 44 -28.23 4.06 -20.15
N THR A 45 -29.06 4.65 -21.02
CA THR A 45 -29.15 6.09 -21.24
C THR A 45 -30.16 6.79 -20.33
N VAL A 46 -30.98 6.03 -19.59
CA VAL A 46 -31.92 6.58 -18.59
C VAL A 46 -31.31 6.65 -17.20
N ASN A 47 -31.96 7.37 -16.27
CA ASN A 47 -31.54 7.42 -14.87
C ASN A 47 -31.50 6.00 -14.27
N HIS A 48 -30.35 5.65 -13.71
CA HIS A 48 -30.12 4.33 -13.11
C HIS A 48 -29.21 4.45 -11.89
N ASN A 49 -29.37 3.51 -10.95
CA ASN A 49 -28.47 3.37 -9.81
C ASN A 49 -27.24 2.59 -10.25
N ILE A 50 -26.06 3.20 -10.13
CA ILE A 50 -24.78 2.53 -10.41
C ILE A 50 -24.11 2.08 -9.12
N HIS A 51 -23.53 0.88 -9.16
CA HIS A 51 -22.58 0.46 -8.14
C HIS A 51 -21.17 0.85 -8.60
N LEU A 52 -20.51 1.71 -7.82
CA LEU A 52 -19.12 2.08 -8.03
C LEU A 52 -18.21 1.08 -7.33
N TYR A 53 -17.29 0.49 -8.07
CA TYR A 53 -16.25 -0.36 -7.51
C TYR A 53 -14.93 0.39 -7.53
N TRP A 54 -14.12 0.16 -6.50
CA TRP A 54 -12.78 0.72 -6.40
C TRP A 54 -11.79 -0.33 -5.93
N PHE A 55 -10.54 -0.16 -6.35
CA PHE A 55 -9.42 -0.99 -5.95
C PHE A 55 -8.20 -0.10 -5.73
N GLY A 56 -7.35 -0.45 -4.77
CA GLY A 56 -6.13 0.28 -4.49
C GLY A 56 -5.04 -0.63 -3.97
N THR A 57 -3.82 -0.44 -4.46
CA THR A 57 -2.61 -1.13 -3.99
C THR A 57 -1.50 -0.14 -3.71
N ASP A 58 -0.82 -0.36 -2.59
CA ASP A 58 0.32 0.41 -2.15
C ASP A 58 1.46 -0.56 -1.84
N VAL A 59 2.59 -0.42 -2.54
CA VAL A 59 3.71 -1.37 -2.50
C VAL A 59 4.67 -1.09 -1.35
N ASP A 60 4.67 0.15 -0.86
CA ASP A 60 5.55 0.67 0.19
C ASP A 60 4.79 1.22 1.40
N GLY A 61 3.45 1.16 1.37
CA GLY A 61 2.60 1.63 2.45
C GLY A 61 1.27 0.89 2.58
N THR A 62 0.21 1.65 2.85
CA THR A 62 -1.14 1.14 3.04
C THR A 62 -2.14 2.20 2.62
N VAL A 63 -3.12 1.80 1.81
CA VAL A 63 -4.22 2.67 1.40
C VAL A 63 -5.07 3.05 2.61
N ARG A 64 -5.11 4.35 2.95
CA ARG A 64 -5.85 4.87 4.11
C ARG A 64 -7.34 5.06 3.86
N GLY A 65 -7.72 5.27 2.60
CA GLY A 65 -9.09 5.52 2.20
C GLY A 65 -9.17 5.97 0.74
N PHE A 66 -10.40 6.17 0.27
CA PHE A 66 -10.70 6.65 -1.07
C PHE A 66 -11.57 7.90 -0.96
N GLU A 67 -11.32 8.89 -1.80
CA GLU A 67 -12.14 10.09 -1.93
C GLU A 67 -12.67 10.16 -3.37
N ILE A 68 -13.98 10.37 -3.51
CA ILE A 68 -14.64 10.50 -4.81
C ILE A 68 -15.16 11.92 -4.93
N ARG A 69 -14.74 12.60 -5.99
CA ARG A 69 -15.23 13.95 -6.33
C ARG A 69 -15.82 13.94 -7.73
N LEU A 70 -17.09 14.30 -7.82
CA LEU A 70 -17.77 14.56 -9.09
C LEU A 70 -17.31 15.94 -9.59
N LEU A 71 -16.59 15.98 -10.71
CA LEU A 71 -16.00 17.23 -11.24
C LEU A 71 -16.95 17.98 -12.18
N ASP A 72 -17.83 17.25 -12.87
CA ASP A 72 -18.80 17.83 -13.78
C ASP A 72 -20.18 17.88 -13.11
N SER A 73 -20.60 19.09 -12.75
CA SER A 73 -21.99 19.37 -12.42
C SER A 73 -22.81 19.44 -13.72
N LEU A 74 -23.24 18.30 -14.24
CA LEU A 74 -24.46 18.31 -15.04
C LEU A 74 -25.58 18.89 -14.15
N PRO A 75 -26.57 19.64 -14.68
CA PRO A 75 -27.68 20.18 -13.89
C PRO A 75 -28.64 19.04 -13.53
N VAL A 76 -28.14 18.02 -12.84
CA VAL A 76 -28.94 16.96 -12.26
C VAL A 76 -29.25 17.48 -10.87
N ALA A 77 -30.44 18.06 -10.72
CA ALA A 77 -31.05 18.21 -9.40
C ALA A 77 -30.77 16.91 -8.64
N LEU A 78 -30.04 17.01 -7.52
CA LEU A 78 -29.64 15.87 -6.71
C LEU A 78 -30.86 14.96 -6.59
N ALA A 79 -30.76 13.74 -7.14
CA ALA A 79 -31.88 12.80 -7.10
C ALA A 79 -32.31 12.68 -5.64
N ASP A 80 -33.58 12.98 -5.42
CA ASP A 80 -34.25 13.12 -4.14
C ASP A 80 -33.75 12.08 -3.12
N THR A 81 -33.10 12.53 -2.06
CA THR A 81 -32.50 11.67 -1.03
C THR A 81 -33.54 11.10 -0.05
N GLY A 82 -34.83 11.13 -0.42
CA GLY A 82 -35.97 10.63 0.35
C GLY A 82 -36.07 9.10 0.42
N TRP A 83 -35.02 8.42 0.88
CA TRP A 83 -35.09 7.01 1.22
C TRP A 83 -35.89 6.81 2.51
N VAL A 84 -37.09 6.20 2.38
CA VAL A 84 -37.90 5.59 3.45
C VAL A 84 -37.45 4.15 3.66
#